data_AF-A0A925DNV5-F1
#
_entry.id   AF-A0A925DNV5-F1
#
_cell.length_a   1.000
_cell.length_b   1.000
_cell.length_c   1.000
_cell.angle_alpha   90.00
_cell.angle_beta   90.00
_cell.angle_gamma   90.00
#
_symmetry.space_group_name_H-M   'P 1'
#
loop_
_entity.id
_entity.type
_entity.pdbx_description
1 polymer ?
#
loop_
_entity_poly.entity_id
_entity_poly.type
_entity_poly.pdbx_seq_one_letter_code
_entity_poly.pdbx_strand_id
1 'polypeptide(L)'
;SLYYEFKADSVTDVTITYSLTENKLEEIEMRISSKTKDAGAVVLADLKKYFETKYPGPVTQKGVIVYSGKTSDGISLKISLDDQSGVDDGLVSLLVYREQ
;
A
#
# COMPACT_ATOMS: atom_id res chain seq x y z
N SER A 1 4.00 -6.62 16.63
CA SER A 1 3.40 -6.52 15.28
C SER A 1 2.42 -7.65 15.10
N LEU A 2 1.38 -7.42 14.31
CA LEU A 2 0.41 -8.45 13.92
C LEU A 2 0.59 -8.70 12.43
N TYR A 3 0.55 -9.97 12.05
CA TYR A 3 0.76 -10.45 10.67
C TYR A 3 -0.49 -11.18 10.22
N TYR A 4 -0.92 -10.90 8.99
CA TYR A 4 -2.01 -11.59 8.33
C TYR A 4 -1.66 -11.86 6.88
N GLU A 5 -1.98 -13.05 6.40
CA GLU A 5 -1.74 -13.48 5.03
C GLU A 5 -2.97 -14.17 4.48
N PHE A 6 -3.34 -13.85 3.24
CA PHE A 6 -4.46 -14.46 2.55
C PHE A 6 -4.29 -14.40 1.04
N LYS A 7 -5.02 -15.28 0.34
CA LYS A 7 -5.12 -15.25 -1.11
C LYS A 7 -6.24 -14.30 -1.52
N ALA A 8 -5.93 -13.28 -2.30
CA ALA A 8 -6.95 -12.40 -2.87
C ALA A 8 -7.69 -13.11 -4.01
N ASP A 9 -6.94 -13.85 -4.82
CA ASP A 9 -7.47 -14.69 -5.91
C ASP A 9 -6.52 -15.87 -6.22
N SER A 10 -6.62 -16.45 -7.42
CA SER A 10 -5.79 -17.59 -7.85
C SER A 10 -4.33 -17.27 -8.19
N VAL A 11 -3.99 -16.00 -8.36
CA VAL A 11 -2.68 -15.51 -8.81
C VAL A 11 -2.10 -14.41 -7.92
N THR A 12 -2.85 -13.90 -6.95
CA THR A 12 -2.45 -12.81 -6.05
C THR A 12 -2.59 -13.19 -4.59
N ASP A 13 -1.49 -13.04 -3.86
CA ASP A 13 -1.39 -13.22 -2.42
C ASP A 13 -1.15 -11.86 -1.75
N VAL A 14 -1.71 -11.66 -0.56
CA VAL A 14 -1.63 -10.41 0.19
C VAL A 14 -1.13 -10.70 1.59
N THR A 15 -0.10 -9.96 2.00
CA THR A 15 0.39 -9.94 3.37
C THR A 15 0.14 -8.55 3.96
N ILE A 16 -0.27 -8.52 5.23
CA ILE A 16 -0.49 -7.29 6.00
C ILE A 16 0.27 -7.43 7.30
N THR A 17 1.20 -6.50 7.53
CA THR A 17 1.90 -6.33 8.79
C THR A 17 1.50 -4.98 9.36
N TYR A 18 1.14 -4.94 10.64
CA TYR A 18 0.88 -3.67 11.32
C TYR A 18 1.51 -3.59 12.70
N SER A 19 1.85 -2.37 13.08
CA SER A 19 2.44 -2.01 14.36
C SER A 19 1.53 -1.06 15.13
N LEU A 20 1.42 -1.30 16.44
CA LEU A 20 0.66 -0.48 17.38
C LEU A 20 1.61 0.01 18.47
N THR A 21 1.57 1.30 18.77
CA THR A 21 2.25 1.90 19.93
C THR A 21 1.19 2.55 20.81
N GLU A 22 1.14 2.19 22.09
CA GLU A 22 0.12 2.71 23.04
C GLU A 22 -1.33 2.60 22.52
N ASN A 23 -1.66 1.47 21.87
CA ASN A 23 -2.95 1.22 21.21
C ASN A 23 -3.28 2.16 20.03
N LYS A 24 -2.31 2.90 19.51
CA LYS A 24 -2.43 3.70 18.30
C LYS A 24 -1.73 3.00 17.15
N LEU A 25 -2.40 2.98 16.00
CA LEU A 25 -1.83 2.45 14.77
C LEU A 25 -0.71 3.37 14.26
N GLU A 26 0.51 2.88 14.25
CA GLU A 26 1.68 3.62 13.76
C GLU A 26 1.86 3.39 12.26
N GLU A 27 1.91 2.12 11.87
CA GLU A 27 2.22 1.71 10.50
C GLU A 27 1.43 0.47 10.09
N ILE A 28 0.96 0.46 8.85
CA ILE A 28 0.49 -0.71 8.12
C ILE A 28 1.37 -0.85 6.88
N GLU A 29 2.08 -1.96 6.77
CA GLU A 29 2.70 -2.41 5.53
C GLU A 29 1.83 -3.52 4.94
N MET A 30 1.43 -3.35 3.69
CA MET A 30 0.79 -4.37 2.89
C MET A 30 1.69 -4.70 1.71
N ARG A 31 2.03 -5.98 1.54
CA ARG A 31 2.76 -6.47 0.36
C ARG A 31 1.83 -7.37 -0.43
N ILE A 32 1.65 -7.03 -1.70
CA ILE A 32 0.77 -7.74 -2.62
C ILE A 32 1.65 -8.37 -3.69
N SER A 33 1.78 -9.70 -3.64
CA SER A 33 2.57 -10.47 -4.60
C SER A 33 1.66 -11.12 -5.62
N SER A 34 2.02 -11.03 -6.89
CA SER A 34 1.28 -11.65 -7.99
C SER A 34 2.21 -12.55 -8.82
N LYS A 35 1.67 -13.66 -9.32
CA LYS A 35 2.42 -14.63 -10.14
C LYS A 35 3.00 -14.06 -11.44
N THR A 36 2.50 -12.91 -11.89
CA THR A 36 2.97 -12.24 -13.10
C THR A 36 3.13 -10.76 -12.85
N LYS A 37 4.09 -10.14 -13.55
CA LYS A 37 4.27 -8.68 -13.57
C LYS A 37 3.00 -7.93 -13.99
N ASP A 38 2.32 -8.41 -15.03
CA ASP A 38 1.11 -7.77 -15.54
C ASP A 38 -0.01 -7.74 -14.49
N ALA A 39 -0.20 -8.83 -13.74
CA ALA A 39 -1.15 -8.86 -12.64
C ALA A 39 -0.77 -7.85 -11.53
N GLY A 40 0.52 -7.73 -11.19
CA GLY A 40 1.00 -6.70 -10.27
C GLY A 40 0.74 -5.28 -10.77
N ALA A 41 0.95 -5.03 -12.07
CA ALA A 41 0.69 -3.74 -12.69
C ALA A 41 -0.80 -3.36 -12.66
N VAL A 42 -1.71 -4.33 -12.84
CA VAL A 42 -3.17 -4.13 -12.70
C VAL A 42 -3.52 -3.74 -11.26
N VAL A 43 -3.02 -4.49 -10.27
CA VAL A 43 -3.23 -4.17 -8.84
C VAL A 43 -2.75 -2.75 -8.53
N LEU A 44 -1.55 -2.40 -8.99
CA LEU A 44 -0.99 -1.07 -8.79
C LEU A 44 -1.87 0.03 -9.42
N ALA A 45 -2.35 -0.19 -10.64
CA ALA A 45 -3.23 0.76 -11.32
C ALA A 45 -4.57 0.95 -10.57
N ASP A 46 -5.16 -0.13 -10.08
CA ASP A 46 -6.40 -0.09 -9.31
C ASP A 46 -6.22 0.64 -7.98
N LEU A 47 -5.12 0.39 -7.26
CA LEU A 47 -4.78 1.10 -6.03
C LEU A 47 -4.57 2.59 -6.28
N LYS A 48 -3.84 2.97 -7.34
CA LYS A 48 -3.69 4.38 -7.73
C LYS A 48 -5.04 5.03 -7.95
N LYS A 49 -5.86 4.43 -8.80
CA LYS A 49 -7.20 4.95 -9.09
C LYS A 49 -8.04 5.09 -7.82
N TYR A 50 -8.00 4.11 -6.92
CA TYR A 50 -8.71 4.18 -5.65
C TYR A 50 -8.22 5.34 -4.78
N PHE A 51 -6.91 5.49 -4.58
CA PHE A 51 -6.38 6.53 -3.70
C PHE A 51 -6.49 7.94 -4.31
N GLU A 52 -6.35 8.09 -5.62
CA GLU A 52 -6.54 9.38 -6.30
C GLU A 52 -7.96 9.93 -6.14
N THR A 53 -8.98 9.07 -6.05
CA THR A 53 -10.36 9.52 -5.78
C THR A 53 -10.55 10.05 -4.36
N LYS A 54 -9.68 9.67 -3.42
CA LYS A 54 -9.80 10.00 -1.98
C LYS A 54 -8.82 11.06 -1.51
N TYR A 55 -7.62 11.07 -2.11
CA TYR A 55 -6.49 11.89 -1.71
C TYR A 55 -5.88 12.54 -2.96
N PRO A 56 -6.47 13.66 -3.43
CA PRO A 56 -6.00 14.31 -4.64
C PRO A 56 -4.58 14.90 -4.47
N GLY A 57 -3.85 14.97 -5.58
CA GLY A 57 -2.51 15.57 -5.61
C GLY A 57 -1.41 14.70 -4.99
N PRO A 58 -1.25 13.43 -5.39
CA PRO A 58 -0.12 12.63 -4.94
C PRO A 58 1.22 13.23 -5.40
N VAL A 59 2.28 12.98 -4.64
CA VAL A 59 3.65 13.32 -5.01
C VAL A 59 4.39 12.04 -5.36
N THR A 60 5.07 12.01 -6.50
CA THR A 60 5.96 10.90 -6.85
C THR A 60 7.40 11.26 -6.44
N GLN A 61 8.02 10.42 -5.61
CA GLN A 61 9.40 10.58 -5.17
C GLN A 61 10.15 9.27 -5.39
N LYS A 62 11.20 9.30 -6.22
CA LYS A 62 12.04 8.12 -6.54
C LYS A 62 11.22 6.88 -6.99
N GLY A 63 10.14 7.09 -7.73
CA GLY A 63 9.26 6.01 -8.21
C GLY A 63 8.14 5.63 -7.25
N VAL A 64 8.19 6.06 -5.99
CA VAL A 64 7.14 5.84 -4.99
C VAL A 64 6.10 6.94 -5.09
N ILE A 65 4.82 6.57 -5.14
CA ILE A 65 3.70 7.51 -5.18
C ILE A 65 3.17 7.69 -3.77
N VAL A 66 3.16 8.92 -3.28
CA VAL A 66 2.79 9.25 -1.91
C VAL A 66 1.54 10.13 -1.92
N TYR A 67 0.49 9.63 -1.28
CA TYR A 67 -0.74 10.36 -0.99
C TYR A 67 -0.68 10.91 0.43
N SER A 68 -1.29 12.08 0.64
CA SER A 68 -1.47 12.66 1.98
C SER A 68 -2.94 12.69 2.32
N GLY A 69 -3.28 12.21 3.51
CA GLY A 69 -4.65 12.15 4.00
C GLY A 69 -4.76 12.60 5.45
N LYS A 70 -6.00 12.76 5.92
CA LYS A 70 -6.31 12.90 7.34
C LYS A 70 -7.40 11.93 7.72
N THR A 71 -7.25 11.31 8.88
CA THR A 71 -8.32 10.52 9.50
C THR A 71 -9.45 11.44 10.00
N SER A 72 -10.58 10.85 10.39
CA SER A 72 -11.72 11.59 10.94
C SER A 72 -11.40 12.32 12.25
N ASP A 73 -10.44 11.81 13.03
CA ASP A 73 -9.91 12.44 14.25
C ASP A 73 -8.77 13.44 13.97
N GLY A 74 -8.50 13.74 12.69
CA GLY A 74 -7.58 14.81 12.27
C GLY A 74 -6.11 14.42 12.21
N ILE A 75 -5.77 13.14 12.40
CA ILE A 75 -4.40 12.64 12.32
C ILE A 75 -3.96 12.62 10.86
N SER A 76 -2.84 13.26 10.57
CA SER A 76 -2.21 13.22 9.25
C SER A 76 -1.63 11.83 8.98
N LEU A 77 -1.95 11.29 7.80
CA LEU A 77 -1.43 10.02 7.32
C LEU A 77 -0.74 10.21 5.97
N LYS A 78 0.28 9.40 5.72
CA LYS A 78 0.84 9.18 4.39
C LYS A 78 0.49 7.78 3.93
N ILE A 79 0.18 7.66 2.64
CA ILE A 79 0.00 6.38 1.97
C ILE A 79 1.01 6.34 0.83
N SER A 80 1.96 5.41 0.88
CA SER A 80 2.96 5.21 -0.16
C SER A 80 2.63 3.96 -0.96
N LEU A 81 2.64 4.06 -2.28
CA LEU A 81 2.56 2.94 -3.21
C LEU A 81 3.88 2.82 -3.96
N ASP A 82 4.46 1.64 -3.93
CA ASP A 82 5.72 1.33 -4.61
C ASP A 82 5.57 0.07 -5.47
N ASP A 83 6.10 0.15 -6.69
CA ASP A 83 6.17 -0.99 -7.61
C ASP A 83 7.54 -1.63 -7.47
N GLN A 84 7.56 -2.78 -6.80
CA GLN A 84 8.76 -3.57 -6.55
C GLN A 84 8.79 -4.82 -7.45
N SER A 85 7.98 -4.84 -8.51
CA SER A 85 7.85 -5.99 -9.42
C SER A 85 9.18 -6.32 -10.10
N GLY A 86 9.46 -7.61 -10.25
CA GLY A 86 10.59 -8.11 -11.00
C GLY A 86 10.33 -8.16 -12.51
N VAL A 87 11.05 -9.07 -13.17
CA VAL A 87 10.86 -9.34 -14.60
C VAL A 87 9.62 -10.23 -14.80
N ASP A 88 9.47 -11.24 -13.95
CA ASP A 88 8.46 -12.29 -14.12
C ASP A 88 7.33 -12.22 -13.09
N ASP A 89 7.56 -11.57 -11.95
CA ASP A 89 6.64 -11.48 -10.83
C ASP A 89 6.19 -10.05 -10.53
N GLY A 90 4.97 -9.93 -10.02
CA GLY A 90 4.40 -8.66 -9.59
C GLY A 90 4.59 -8.50 -8.08
N LEU A 91 5.06 -7.33 -7.64
CA LEU A 91 5.13 -7.00 -6.22
C LEU A 91 4.78 -5.53 -6.01
N VAL A 92 3.68 -5.29 -5.31
CA VAL A 92 3.26 -3.94 -4.93
C VAL A 92 3.38 -3.80 -3.42
N SER A 93 4.10 -2.77 -2.98
CA SER A 93 4.15 -2.38 -1.57
C SER A 93 3.23 -1.19 -1.33
N LEU A 94 2.39 -1.30 -0.31
CA LEU A 94 1.52 -0.24 0.18
C LEU A 94 1.86 0.00 1.64
N LEU A 95 2.31 1.22 1.95
CA LEU A 95 2.66 1.64 3.30
C LEU A 95 1.72 2.75 3.75
N VAL A 96 1.02 2.55 4.87
CA VAL A 96 0.25 3.61 5.53
C VAL A 96 0.90 3.92 6.86
N TYR A 97 1.25 5.18 7.10
CA TYR A 97 1.88 5.59 8.34
C TYR A 97 1.45 6.99 8.77
N ARG A 98 1.54 7.25 10.07
CA ARG A 98 1.29 8.59 10.62
C ARG A 98 2.40 9.55 10.24
N GLU A 99 2.03 10.75 9.81
CA GLU A 99 2.99 11.84 9.67
C GLU A 99 3.29 12.37 11.08
N GLN A 100 4.56 12.26 11.50
CA GLN A 100 5.06 12.76 12.80
C GLN A 100 5.17 14.28 12.81
#